data_AF-A0A963RJW8-F1
#
_entry.id   AF-A0A963RJW8-F1
#
_cell.length_a   1.000
_cell.length_b   1.000
_cell.length_c   1.000
_cell.angle_alpha   90.00
_cell.angle_beta   90.00
_cell.angle_gamma   90.00
#
_symmetry.space_group_name_H-M   'P 1'
#
loop_
_entity.id
_entity.type
_entity.pdbx_description
1 polymer ?
#
loop_
_entity_poly.entity_id
_entity_poly.type
_entity_poly.pdbx_seq_one_letter_code
_entity_poly.pdbx_strand_id
1 'polypeptide(L)' 'MADAAFTDYIVKDIALADYGRAEINIAETEMPGLMATREEFGASQPLKGARITGSLHMTI' A
#
# COMPACT_ATOMS: atom_id res chain seq x y z
N MET A 1 -3.58 6.55 -16.07
CA MET A 1 -2.84 5.67 -16.98
C MET A 1 -1.51 5.39 -16.30
N ALA A 2 -1.32 4.20 -15.74
CA ALA A 2 -0.04 3.83 -15.16
C ALA A 2 0.97 3.66 -16.31
N ASP A 3 2.12 4.29 -16.15
CA ASP A 3 3.22 4.25 -17.11
C ASP A 3 3.70 2.81 -17.30
N ALA A 4 3.98 2.44 -18.54
CA ALA A 4 4.31 1.07 -18.91
C ALA A 4 5.70 0.70 -18.34
N ALA A 5 5.70 -0.20 -17.35
CA ALA A 5 6.85 -0.81 -16.66
C ALA A 5 7.63 0.09 -15.68
N PHE A 6 7.02 0.41 -14.53
CA PHE A 6 7.79 0.71 -13.33
C PHE A 6 8.66 -0.51 -12.96
N THR A 7 9.97 -0.33 -12.81
CA THR A 7 10.94 -1.42 -12.56
C THR A 7 11.84 -1.18 -11.34
N ASP A 8 11.63 -0.07 -10.62
CA ASP A 8 12.39 0.26 -9.42
C ASP A 8 11.85 -0.51 -8.20
N TYR A 9 11.99 -1.83 -8.24
CA TYR A 9 11.69 -2.75 -7.14
C TYR A 9 12.56 -4.01 -7.25
N ILE A 10 12.86 -4.63 -6.12
CA ILE A 10 13.51 -5.95 -6.08
C ILE A 10 12.67 -6.83 -5.17
N VAL A 11 11.92 -7.75 -5.77
CA VAL A 11 11.05 -8.70 -5.08
C VAL A 11 11.30 -10.10 -5.60
N LYS A 12 10.88 -11.12 -4.85
CA LYS A 12 11.11 -12.51 -5.23
C LYS A 12 10.33 -12.94 -6.49
N ASP A 13 9.04 -12.60 -6.55
CA ASP A 13 8.15 -13.00 -7.65
C ASP A 13 6.98 -12.01 -7.79
N ILE A 14 6.89 -11.33 -8.93
CA ILE A 14 5.83 -10.35 -9.22
C ILE A 14 4.52 -11.00 -9.64
N ALA A 15 4.53 -12.28 -10.04
CA ALA A 15 3.32 -12.99 -10.44
C ALA A 15 2.34 -13.22 -9.27
N LEU A 16 2.78 -13.05 -8.03
CA LEU A 16 1.97 -13.16 -6.82
C LEU A 16 1.18 -11.87 -6.47
N ALA A 17 1.29 -10.80 -7.28
CA ALA A 17 0.66 -9.52 -6.99
C ALA A 17 -0.87 -9.60 -6.81
N ASP A 18 -1.54 -10.42 -7.63
CA ASP A 18 -2.99 -10.59 -7.56
C ASP A 18 -3.42 -11.29 -6.26
N TYR A 19 -2.66 -12.30 -5.83
CA TYR A 19 -2.87 -12.98 -4.55
C TYR A 19 -2.64 -12.02 -3.38
N GLY A 20 -1.52 -11.28 -3.39
CA GLY A 20 -1.24 -10.29 -2.35
C GLY A 20 -2.31 -9.21 -2.26
N ARG A 21 -2.87 -8.76 -3.39
CA ARG A 21 -4.00 -7.82 -3.39
C ARG A 21 -5.25 -8.41 -2.75
N ALA A 22 -5.55 -9.69 -2.99
CA ALA A 22 -6.68 -10.36 -2.37
C ALA A 22 -6.52 -10.44 -0.84
N GLU A 23 -5.32 -10.76 -0.34
CA GLU A 23 -5.03 -10.77 1.10
C GLU A 23 -5.11 -9.37 1.73
N ILE A 24 -4.58 -8.34 1.07
CA ILE A 24 -4.70 -6.95 1.55
C ILE A 24 -6.18 -6.55 1.71
N ASN A 25 -7.04 -6.90 0.75
CA ASN A 25 -8.47 -6.58 0.83
C ASN A 25 -9.15 -7.23 2.05
N ILE A 26 -8.70 -8.42 2.44
CA ILE A 26 -9.18 -9.09 3.67
C ILE A 26 -8.60 -8.40 4.91
N ALA A 27 -7.30 -8.08 4.90
CA ALA A 27 -6.65 -7.41 6.04
C ALA A 27 -7.27 -6.04 6.34
N GLU A 28 -7.70 -5.29 5.33
CA GLU A 28 -8.38 -4.00 5.52
C GLU A 28 -9.67 -4.11 6.36
N THR A 29 -10.38 -5.25 6.31
CA THR A 29 -11.57 -5.46 7.17
C THR A 29 -11.20 -5.65 8.64
N GLU A 30 -9.99 -6.15 8.91
CA GLU A 30 -9.45 -6.39 10.25
C GLU A 30 -8.59 -5.23 10.79
N MET A 31 -8.39 -4.17 9.99
CA MET A 31 -7.58 -3.00 10.34
C MET A 31 -8.40 -1.70 10.39
N PRO A 32 -9.47 -1.61 11.20
CA PRO A 32 -10.41 -0.49 11.17
C PRO A 32 -9.75 0.85 11.51
N GLY A 33 -8.71 0.86 12.35
CA GLY A 33 -7.98 2.10 12.69
C GLY A 33 -7.26 2.72 11.50
N LEU A 34 -6.63 1.90 10.64
CA LEU A 34 -5.99 2.39 9.42
C LEU A 34 -7.01 2.87 8.40
N MET A 35 -8.14 2.17 8.27
CA MET A 35 -9.21 2.57 7.36
C MET A 35 -9.86 3.89 7.79
N ALA A 36 -10.16 4.06 9.08
CA ALA A 36 -10.64 5.33 9.63
C ALA A 36 -9.64 6.49 9.39
N THR A 37 -8.33 6.22 9.53
CA THR A 37 -7.28 7.22 9.25
C THR A 37 -7.29 7.65 7.78
N ARG A 38 -7.50 6.71 6.85
CA ARG A 38 -7.65 7.02 5.41
C ARG A 38 -8.89 7.85 5.13
N GLU A 39 -10.02 7.52 5.76
CA GLU A 39 -11.29 8.27 5.60
C GLU A 39 -11.17 9.71 6.12
N GLU A 40 -10.60 9.90 7.32
CA GLU A 40 -10.48 11.21 7.96
C GLU A 40 -9.51 12.13 7.22
N PHE A 41 -8.34 11.63 6.83
CA PHE A 41 -7.25 12.46 6.28
C PHE A 41 -7.08 12.36 4.76
N GLY A 42 -7.87 11.52 4.09
CA GLY A 42 -7.78 11.30 2.64
C GLY A 42 -8.02 12.58 1.83
N ALA A 43 -8.98 13.42 2.22
CA ALA A 43 -9.27 14.67 1.50
C ALA A 43 -8.22 15.76 1.75
N SER A 44 -7.68 15.86 2.97
CA SER A 44 -6.73 16.91 3.35
C SER A 44 -5.31 16.65 2.86
N GLN A 45 -4.99 15.39 2.52
CA GLN A 45 -3.68 14.97 1.99
C GLN A 45 -2.51 15.52 2.84
N PRO A 46 -2.48 15.28 4.17
CA PRO A 46 -1.53 15.92 5.08
C PRO A 46 -0.07 15.58 4.80
N LEU A 47 0.19 14.48 4.09
CA LEU A 47 1.53 14.02 3.72
C LEU A 47 1.94 14.44 2.30
N LYS A 48 1.20 15.34 1.64
CA LYS A 48 1.53 15.79 0.29
C LYS A 48 2.93 16.40 0.25
N GLY A 49 3.81 15.80 -0.56
CA GLY A 49 5.20 16.23 -0.73
C GLY A 49 6.21 15.58 0.23
N ALA A 50 5.75 14.82 1.22
CA ALA A 50 6.64 14.05 2.09
C ALA A 50 7.32 12.89 1.32
N ARG A 51 8.56 12.58 1.67
CA ARG A 51 9.30 11.38 1.21
C ARG A 51 9.56 10.48 2.41
N ILE A 52 8.96 9.30 2.42
CA ILE A 52 8.95 8.40 3.59
C ILE A 52 9.71 7.12 3.23
N THR A 53 10.69 6.74 4.06
CA THR A 53 11.38 5.44 3.97
C THR A 53 10.99 4.59 5.17
N GLY A 54 10.66 3.31 4.93
CA GLY A 54 10.30 2.36 5.96
C GLY A 54 11.22 1.14 5.94
N SER A 55 11.50 0.57 7.11
CA SER A 55 12.24 -0.68 7.28
C SER A 55 11.51 -1.56 8.30
N LEU A 56 10.23 -1.78 8.05
CA LEU A 56 9.39 -2.69 8.81
C LEU A 56 9.38 -4.06 8.12
N HIS A 57 8.89 -5.07 8.82
CA HIS A 57 8.57 -6.34 8.18
C HIS A 57 7.55 -6.09 7.07
N MET A 58 7.86 -6.53 5.85
CA MET A 58 6.99 -6.34 4.68
C MET A 58 5.92 -7.45 4.65
N THR A 59 4.98 -7.39 5.58
CA THR A 59 3.82 -8.30 5.68
C THR A 59 2.65 -7.81 4.83
N ILE A 60 1.56 -8.58 4.83
CA ILE A 60 0.22 -8.09 4.46
C ILE A 60 -0.19 -6.95 5.40
#